data_AF-A0A645FRT0-F1
#
_entry.id   AF-A0A645FRT0-F1
#
_cell.length_a   1.000
_cell.length_b   1.000
_cell.length_c   1.000
_cell.angle_alpha   90.00
_cell.angle_beta   90.00
_cell.angle_gamma   90.00
#
_symmetry.space_group_name_H-M   'P 1'
#
loop_
_entity.id
_entity.type
_entity.pdbx_description
1 polymer ?
#
loop_
_entity_poly.entity_id
_entity_poly.type
_entity_poly.pdbx_seq_one_letter_code
_entity_poly.pdbx_strand_id
1 'polypeptide(L)'
;MEGKEVAQLYISCLSSKLFRAKQELKGFKKINLKPKESKEVTFILDEDCFAYYNIQNYQYEVEEGQYGISIGSSCRNIKFSTIINKRGNSVKTIDYKAKSPSYYEFYKNKLNPKEEEFKNIYNKELPIIANEIYPFTTNSTINDIKNTYGGDLIISAINKKAYKFISGDKAMEMAVKESLNDQPFRLMVMVTRGAINRKSIQGFVDFLNKHYIKGLLQILRNRK
;
A
#
# COMPACT_ATOMS: atom_id res chain seq x y z
N MET A 1 7.40 -11.01 -45.10
CA MET A 1 8.47 -11.74 -44.39
C MET A 1 7.85 -12.75 -43.44
N GLU A 2 8.61 -13.77 -43.08
CA GLU A 2 8.25 -14.70 -41.99
C GLU A 2 8.24 -13.96 -40.65
N GLY A 3 7.35 -14.36 -39.74
CA GLY A 3 7.17 -13.69 -38.45
C GLY A 3 6.70 -14.64 -37.35
N LYS A 4 6.83 -14.19 -36.09
CA LYS A 4 6.33 -14.92 -34.92
C LYS A 4 5.18 -14.16 -34.27
N GLU A 5 4.15 -14.90 -33.86
CA GLU A 5 2.97 -14.39 -33.17
C GLU A 5 2.81 -15.12 -31.83
N VAL A 6 2.25 -14.46 -30.82
CA VAL A 6 1.95 -15.05 -29.51
C VAL A 6 0.44 -15.00 -29.28
N ALA A 7 -0.23 -16.14 -29.50
CA ALA A 7 -1.63 -16.31 -29.14
C ALA A 7 -1.74 -16.41 -27.61
N GLN A 8 -2.62 -15.60 -27.01
CA GLN A 8 -2.81 -15.49 -25.56
C GLN A 8 -4.26 -15.82 -25.20
N LEU A 9 -4.44 -16.69 -24.21
CA LEU A 9 -5.71 -17.13 -23.65
C LEU A 9 -5.96 -16.43 -22.32
N TYR A 10 -7.12 -15.78 -22.21
CA TYR A 10 -7.58 -15.10 -21.01
C TYR A 10 -8.92 -15.65 -20.53
N ILE A 11 -9.08 -15.71 -19.21
CA ILE A 11 -10.33 -16.05 -18.55
C ILE A 11 -10.81 -14.85 -17.71
N SER A 12 -12.10 -14.53 -17.79
CA SER A 12 -12.76 -13.52 -16.95
C SER A 12 -13.97 -14.12 -16.25
N CYS A 13 -14.12 -13.90 -14.95
CA CYS A 13 -15.35 -14.27 -14.24
C CYS A 13 -16.33 -13.09 -14.27
N LEU A 14 -17.46 -13.24 -14.94
CA LEU A 14 -18.39 -12.14 -15.25
C LEU A 14 -19.41 -11.88 -14.14
N SER A 15 -19.72 -12.90 -13.34
CA SER A 15 -20.75 -12.87 -12.29
C SER A 15 -20.18 -12.83 -10.87
N SER A 16 -18.85 -12.76 -10.73
CA SER A 16 -18.18 -12.84 -9.43
C SER A 16 -18.51 -11.65 -8.53
N LYS A 17 -18.90 -11.95 -7.28
CA LYS A 17 -18.96 -10.95 -6.19
C LYS A 17 -17.58 -10.63 -5.60
N LEU A 18 -16.61 -11.52 -5.84
CA LEU A 18 -15.23 -11.30 -5.44
C LEU A 18 -14.59 -10.24 -6.32
N PHE A 19 -13.74 -9.42 -5.70
CA PHE A 19 -12.85 -8.57 -6.47
C PHE A 19 -11.77 -9.40 -7.14
N ARG A 20 -11.84 -9.46 -8.46
CA ARG A 20 -10.90 -10.19 -9.31
C ARG A 20 -10.40 -9.29 -10.43
N ALA A 21 -9.31 -9.71 -11.07
CA ALA A 21 -8.86 -9.06 -12.29
C ALA A 21 -9.96 -9.13 -13.35
N LYS A 22 -10.08 -8.08 -14.19
CA LYS A 22 -11.04 -8.06 -15.31
C LYS A 22 -10.87 -9.28 -16.24
N GLN A 23 -9.63 -9.73 -16.40
CA GLN A 23 -9.25 -10.93 -17.13
C GLN A 23 -7.88 -11.40 -16.61
N GLU A 24 -7.66 -12.71 -16.59
CA GLU A 24 -6.44 -13.37 -16.14
C GLU A 24 -5.84 -14.16 -17.31
N LEU A 25 -4.54 -14.02 -17.57
CA LEU A 25 -3.85 -14.84 -18.58
C LEU A 25 -3.73 -16.27 -18.07
N LYS A 26 -4.32 -17.24 -18.78
CA LYS A 26 -4.29 -18.67 -18.42
C LYS A 26 -3.44 -19.51 -19.35
N GLY A 27 -3.05 -18.98 -20.52
CA GLY A 27 -2.11 -19.67 -21.39
C GLY A 27 -1.61 -18.78 -22.52
N PHE A 28 -0.47 -19.14 -23.11
CA PHE A 28 0.01 -18.52 -24.34
C PHE A 28 0.80 -19.52 -25.17
N LYS A 29 0.77 -19.35 -26.50
CA LYS A 29 1.54 -20.18 -27.45
C LYS A 29 2.18 -19.28 -28.49
N LYS A 30 3.50 -19.40 -28.64
CA LYS A 30 4.27 -18.69 -29.66
C LYS A 30 4.35 -19.55 -30.91
N ILE A 31 3.91 -19.01 -32.04
CA ILE A 31 3.93 -19.68 -33.34
C ILE A 31 4.79 -18.89 -34.32
N ASN A 32 5.40 -19.60 -35.25
CA ASN A 32 6.17 -19.04 -36.35
C ASN A 32 5.39 -19.29 -37.65
N LEU A 33 5.20 -18.26 -38.47
CA LEU A 33 4.38 -18.28 -39.67
C LEU A 33 5.14 -17.67 -40.85
N LYS A 34 5.17 -18.41 -41.96
CA LYS A 34 5.53 -17.88 -43.27
C LYS A 34 4.41 -16.97 -43.80
N PRO A 35 4.70 -16.08 -44.77
CA PRO A 35 3.65 -15.29 -45.41
C PRO A 35 2.51 -16.17 -45.93
N LYS A 36 1.27 -15.83 -45.57
CA LYS A 36 0.03 -16.57 -45.92
C LYS A 36 -0.10 -17.98 -45.33
N GLU A 37 0.80 -18.42 -44.47
CA GLU A 37 0.65 -19.67 -43.71
C GLU A 37 -0.40 -19.51 -42.60
N SER A 38 -1.13 -20.58 -42.30
CA SER A 38 -2.04 -20.66 -41.15
C SER A 38 -1.69 -21.88 -40.32
N LYS A 39 -1.74 -21.75 -38.98
CA LYS A 39 -1.52 -22.83 -38.03
C LYS A 39 -2.63 -22.85 -37.00
N GLU A 40 -3.01 -24.06 -36.60
CA GLU A 40 -3.94 -24.28 -35.50
C GLU A 40 -3.23 -24.16 -34.15
N VAL A 41 -3.89 -23.52 -33.19
CA VAL A 41 -3.41 -23.36 -31.81
C VAL A 41 -4.49 -23.83 -30.85
N THR A 42 -4.22 -24.92 -30.13
CA THR A 42 -5.15 -25.48 -29.14
C THR A 42 -4.76 -25.07 -27.72
N PHE A 43 -5.72 -24.66 -26.90
CA PHE A 43 -5.55 -24.48 -25.46
C PHE A 43 -6.44 -25.49 -24.72
N ILE A 44 -5.92 -26.10 -23.66
CA ILE A 44 -6.68 -26.99 -22.78
C ILE A 44 -7.05 -26.18 -21.53
N LEU A 45 -8.32 -26.17 -21.19
CA LEU A 45 -8.87 -25.49 -20.01
C LEU A 45 -9.21 -26.54 -18.96
N ASP A 46 -8.42 -26.58 -17.89
CA ASP A 46 -8.68 -27.39 -16.70
C ASP A 46 -9.42 -26.56 -15.63
N GLU A 47 -9.64 -27.14 -14.45
CA GLU A 47 -10.32 -26.44 -13.36
C GLU A 47 -9.53 -25.24 -12.82
N ASP A 48 -8.20 -25.33 -12.81
CA ASP A 48 -7.30 -24.28 -12.34
C ASP A 48 -7.40 -23.00 -13.19
N CYS A 49 -7.79 -23.13 -14.46
CA CYS A 49 -8.11 -21.99 -15.32
C CYS A 49 -9.23 -21.10 -14.76
N PHE A 50 -10.12 -21.66 -13.94
CA PHE A 50 -11.28 -20.96 -13.38
C PHE A 50 -11.17 -20.70 -11.87
N ALA A 51 -10.26 -21.42 -11.20
CA ALA A 51 -10.13 -21.40 -9.75
C ALA A 51 -9.72 -20.03 -9.19
N TYR A 52 -10.15 -19.77 -7.97
CA TYR A 52 -9.70 -18.69 -7.11
C TYR A 52 -9.35 -19.26 -5.73
N TYR A 53 -8.53 -18.56 -4.96
CA TYR A 53 -8.22 -18.98 -3.60
C TYR A 53 -9.29 -18.45 -2.63
N ASN A 54 -10.03 -19.37 -2.00
CA ASN A 54 -11.04 -19.04 -1.00
C ASN A 54 -10.37 -18.89 0.37
N ILE A 55 -10.30 -17.66 0.89
CA ILE A 55 -9.67 -17.35 2.18
C ILE A 55 -10.47 -17.83 3.40
N GLN A 56 -11.74 -18.20 3.24
CA GLN A 56 -12.56 -18.76 4.32
C GLN A 56 -12.33 -20.26 4.47
N ASN A 57 -12.14 -20.96 3.35
CA ASN A 57 -11.94 -22.41 3.31
C ASN A 57 -10.46 -22.81 3.17
N TYR A 58 -9.56 -21.84 2.97
CA TYR A 58 -8.12 -22.04 2.78
C TYR A 58 -7.76 -23.02 1.64
N GLN A 59 -8.49 -22.94 0.52
CA GLN A 59 -8.30 -23.83 -0.62
C GLN A 59 -8.68 -23.15 -1.94
N TYR A 60 -8.22 -23.74 -3.07
CA TYR A 60 -8.65 -23.32 -4.39
C TYR A 60 -10.04 -23.88 -4.71
N GLU A 61 -10.93 -23.02 -5.19
CA GLU A 61 -12.30 -23.37 -5.57
C GLU A 61 -12.67 -22.73 -6.90
N VAL A 62 -13.57 -23.37 -7.63
CA VAL A 62 -14.19 -22.78 -8.83
C VAL A 62 -15.53 -22.19 -8.43
N GLU A 63 -15.71 -20.89 -8.65
CA GLU A 63 -17.01 -20.23 -8.47
C GLU A 63 -17.97 -20.64 -9.58
N GLU A 64 -19.19 -21.04 -9.22
CA GLU A 64 -20.25 -21.23 -10.20
C GLU A 64 -20.62 -19.91 -10.87
N GLY A 65 -20.67 -19.88 -12.21
CA GLY A 65 -21.07 -18.68 -12.92
C GLY A 65 -20.68 -18.63 -14.40
N GLN A 66 -20.77 -17.42 -14.95
CA GLN A 66 -20.41 -17.14 -16.34
C GLN A 66 -18.94 -16.73 -16.43
N TYR A 67 -18.21 -17.41 -17.32
CA TYR A 67 -16.82 -17.11 -17.61
C TYR A 67 -16.65 -16.70 -19.07
N GLY A 68 -15.98 -15.57 -19.29
CA GLY A 68 -15.50 -15.17 -20.61
C GLY A 68 -14.20 -15.88 -20.93
N ILE A 69 -14.12 -16.49 -22.11
CA ILE A 69 -12.91 -17.03 -22.71
C ILE A 69 -12.51 -16.09 -23.83
N SER A 70 -11.32 -15.50 -23.75
CA SER A 70 -10.84 -14.54 -24.74
C SER A 70 -9.49 -14.98 -25.31
N ILE A 71 -9.34 -14.94 -26.63
CA ILE A 71 -8.08 -15.17 -27.35
C ILE A 71 -7.65 -13.88 -28.04
N GLY A 72 -6.40 -13.48 -27.88
CA GLY A 72 -5.84 -12.28 -28.50
C GLY A 72 -4.34 -12.32 -28.68
N SER A 73 -3.78 -11.28 -29.28
CA SER A 73 -2.31 -11.06 -29.34
C SER A 73 -1.81 -10.18 -28.18
N SER A 74 -2.72 -9.59 -27.41
CA SER A 74 -2.45 -8.98 -26.11
C SER A 74 -3.75 -8.84 -25.33
N CYS A 75 -3.65 -8.51 -24.04
CA CYS A 75 -4.81 -8.26 -23.18
C CYS A 75 -5.68 -7.08 -23.66
N ARG A 76 -5.17 -6.24 -24.57
CA ARG A 76 -5.89 -5.11 -25.18
C ARG A 76 -6.36 -5.39 -26.61
N ASN A 77 -5.86 -6.46 -27.24
CA ASN A 77 -6.15 -6.81 -28.63
C ASN A 77 -6.72 -8.24 -28.71
N ILE A 78 -7.98 -8.37 -28.27
CA ILE A 78 -8.74 -9.61 -28.30
C ILE A 78 -9.32 -9.80 -29.70
N LYS A 79 -9.13 -11.00 -30.27
CA LYS A 79 -9.57 -11.38 -31.61
C LYS A 79 -10.77 -12.31 -31.61
N PHE A 80 -10.91 -13.10 -30.56
CA PHE A 80 -12.04 -14.00 -30.36
C PHE A 80 -12.45 -13.99 -28.91
N SER A 81 -13.75 -14.02 -28.64
CA SER A 81 -14.29 -14.21 -27.30
C SER A 81 -15.56 -15.06 -27.34
N THR A 82 -15.75 -15.84 -26.29
CA THR A 82 -16.99 -16.58 -26.05
C THR A 82 -17.28 -16.61 -24.55
N ILE A 83 -18.51 -16.99 -24.19
CA ILE A 83 -18.94 -17.12 -22.80
C ILE A 83 -19.34 -18.57 -22.56
N ILE A 84 -18.89 -19.14 -21.44
CA ILE A 84 -19.31 -20.45 -20.97
C ILE A 84 -19.95 -20.34 -19.59
N ASN A 85 -20.87 -21.26 -19.30
CA ASN A 85 -21.38 -21.47 -17.95
C ASN A 85 -20.54 -22.57 -17.29
N LYS A 86 -19.91 -22.29 -16.16
CA LYS A 86 -19.13 -23.26 -15.38
C LYS A 86 -19.86 -23.56 -14.09
N ARG A 87 -20.12 -24.84 -13.84
CA ARG A 87 -20.55 -25.33 -12.53
C ARG A 87 -19.37 -25.34 -11.56
N GLY A 88 -19.66 -25.04 -10.30
CA GLY A 88 -18.66 -24.94 -9.25
C GLY A 88 -19.33 -24.82 -7.89
N ASN A 89 -18.62 -24.22 -6.95
CA ASN A 89 -19.10 -24.00 -5.60
C ASN A 89 -19.89 -22.69 -5.53
N SER A 90 -20.94 -22.68 -4.72
CA SER A 90 -21.60 -21.44 -4.36
C SER A 90 -20.66 -20.63 -3.46
N VAL A 91 -20.40 -19.38 -3.86
CA VAL A 91 -19.46 -18.51 -3.17
C VAL A 91 -20.07 -18.06 -1.84
N LYS A 92 -19.63 -18.69 -0.75
CA LYS A 92 -19.79 -18.17 0.61
C LYS A 92 -18.62 -17.24 0.88
N THR A 93 -18.75 -15.96 0.54
CA THR A 93 -17.70 -14.98 0.81
C THR A 93 -18.29 -13.64 1.23
N ILE A 94 -17.47 -12.81 1.87
CA ILE A 94 -17.83 -11.44 2.22
C ILE A 94 -17.71 -10.59 0.95
N ASP A 95 -18.75 -9.84 0.62
CA ASP A 95 -18.69 -8.81 -0.42
C ASP A 95 -17.89 -7.61 0.10
N TYR A 96 -16.56 -7.72 0.00
CA TYR A 96 -15.64 -6.68 0.43
C TYR A 96 -15.80 -5.40 -0.37
N LYS A 97 -16.27 -5.47 -1.62
CA LYS A 97 -16.51 -4.29 -2.44
C LYS A 97 -17.65 -3.44 -1.87
N ALA A 98 -18.72 -4.08 -1.42
CA ALA A 98 -19.82 -3.41 -0.73
C ALA A 98 -19.40 -2.88 0.66
N LYS A 99 -18.60 -3.65 1.41
CA LYS A 99 -18.21 -3.28 2.79
C LYS A 99 -17.04 -2.30 2.91
N SER A 100 -16.15 -2.26 1.91
CA SER A 100 -14.87 -1.54 1.95
C SER A 100 -14.57 -0.81 0.63
N PRO A 101 -15.50 0.03 0.13
CA PRO A 101 -15.43 0.60 -1.21
C PRO A 101 -14.17 1.44 -1.47
N SER A 102 -13.60 2.08 -0.44
CA SER A 102 -12.40 2.93 -0.59
C SER A 102 -11.20 2.14 -1.11
N TYR A 103 -11.10 0.85 -0.74
CA TYR A 103 -10.05 -0.06 -1.23
C TYR A 103 -10.27 -0.56 -2.66
N TYR A 104 -11.46 -0.38 -3.22
CA TYR A 104 -11.80 -0.82 -4.57
C TYR A 104 -11.99 0.34 -5.54
N GLU A 105 -11.91 1.59 -5.07
CA GLU A 105 -12.05 2.80 -5.89
C GLU A 105 -10.83 3.74 -5.81
N PHE A 106 -9.75 3.33 -5.16
CA PHE A 106 -8.53 4.13 -5.01
C PHE A 106 -7.84 4.51 -6.34
N TYR A 107 -8.14 3.82 -7.45
CA TYR A 107 -7.66 4.23 -8.76
C TYR A 107 -8.41 5.46 -9.33
N LYS A 108 -9.56 5.81 -8.74
CA LYS A 108 -10.33 7.01 -9.07
C LYS A 108 -9.98 8.18 -8.14
N ASN A 109 -9.74 7.88 -6.87
CA ASN A 109 -9.61 8.87 -5.79
C ASN A 109 -8.37 8.60 -4.93
N LYS A 110 -7.87 9.63 -4.22
CA LYS A 110 -6.81 9.43 -3.22
C LYS A 110 -7.26 8.39 -2.18
N LEU A 111 -6.43 7.38 -1.94
CA LEU A 111 -6.71 6.34 -0.94
C LEU A 111 -6.89 6.97 0.44
N ASN A 112 -8.09 6.83 1.02
CA ASN A 112 -8.44 7.36 2.34
C ASN A 112 -9.46 6.44 3.05
N PRO A 113 -9.07 5.20 3.40
CA PRO A 113 -9.98 4.23 3.98
C PRO A 113 -10.37 4.62 5.41
N LYS A 114 -11.64 4.41 5.76
CA LYS A 114 -12.09 4.50 7.15
C LYS A 114 -11.53 3.31 7.95
N GLU A 115 -11.31 3.50 9.25
CA GLU A 115 -10.85 2.43 10.15
C GLU A 115 -11.75 1.19 10.08
N GLU A 116 -13.06 1.39 9.96
CA GLU A 116 -14.05 0.31 9.81
C GLU A 116 -13.84 -0.51 8.53
N GLU A 117 -13.47 0.14 7.42
CA GLU A 117 -13.15 -0.57 6.18
C GLU A 117 -11.86 -1.39 6.33
N PHE A 118 -10.87 -0.86 7.08
CA PHE A 118 -9.67 -1.63 7.40
C PHE A 118 -9.98 -2.84 8.28
N LYS A 119 -10.84 -2.70 9.31
CA LYS A 119 -11.30 -3.82 10.14
C LYS A 119 -11.99 -4.90 9.32
N ASN A 120 -12.85 -4.52 8.37
CA ASN A 120 -13.51 -5.46 7.48
C ASN A 120 -12.52 -6.32 6.70
N ILE A 121 -11.43 -5.73 6.17
CA ILE A 121 -10.41 -6.46 5.41
C ILE A 121 -9.48 -7.25 6.33
N TYR A 122 -9.03 -6.64 7.43
CA TYR A 122 -8.09 -7.24 8.38
C TYR A 122 -8.70 -8.44 9.11
N ASN A 123 -10.03 -8.44 9.29
CA ASN A 123 -10.82 -9.54 9.84
C ASN A 123 -10.34 -10.02 11.23
N LYS A 124 -9.77 -9.09 12.01
CA LYS A 124 -9.30 -9.26 13.40
C LYS A 124 -9.52 -7.95 14.15
N GLU A 125 -9.55 -8.01 15.47
CA GLU A 125 -9.51 -6.81 16.30
C GLU A 125 -8.21 -6.04 16.04
N LEU A 126 -8.33 -4.72 15.87
CA LEU A 126 -7.15 -3.88 15.77
C LEU A 126 -6.45 -3.86 17.12
N PRO A 127 -5.11 -3.89 17.15
CA PRO A 127 -4.39 -3.72 18.39
C PRO A 127 -4.81 -2.37 19.00
N ILE A 128 -5.13 -2.38 20.29
CA ILE A 128 -5.35 -1.16 21.05
C ILE A 128 -4.00 -0.46 21.13
N ILE A 129 -3.78 0.54 20.28
CA ILE A 129 -2.65 1.45 20.44
C ILE A 129 -3.05 2.37 21.58
N ALA A 130 -2.54 2.10 22.78
CA ALA A 130 -2.67 3.02 23.89
C ALA A 130 -1.96 4.32 23.49
N ASN A 131 -2.74 5.34 23.15
CA ASN A 131 -2.27 6.69 22.81
C ASN A 131 -1.80 7.46 24.05
N GLU A 132 -1.23 6.78 25.06
CA GLU A 132 -0.57 7.47 26.16
C GLU A 132 0.77 8.03 25.64
N ILE A 133 0.65 9.13 24.91
CA ILE A 133 1.74 9.93 24.39
C ILE A 133 2.49 10.63 25.55
N TYR A 134 1.82 10.76 26.71
CA TYR A 134 2.34 11.35 27.93
C TYR A 134 2.66 10.27 28.98
N PRO A 135 3.81 10.32 29.67
CA PRO A 135 4.85 11.35 29.54
C PRO A 135 5.66 11.21 28.26
N PHE A 136 6.07 12.34 27.68
CA PHE A 136 6.94 12.35 26.52
C PHE A 136 8.30 11.78 26.88
N THR A 137 8.94 11.08 25.95
CA THR A 137 10.29 10.56 26.13
C THR A 137 11.14 10.88 24.91
N THR A 138 12.43 10.51 24.93
CA THR A 138 13.28 10.60 23.74
C THR A 138 12.82 9.68 22.60
N ASN A 139 11.86 8.79 22.87
CA ASN A 139 11.25 7.90 21.90
C ASN A 139 10.00 8.50 21.24
N SER A 140 9.46 9.59 21.78
CA SER A 140 8.37 10.35 21.15
C SER A 140 8.81 10.96 19.82
N THR A 141 7.85 11.13 18.92
CA THR A 141 8.02 11.63 17.56
C THR A 141 7.63 13.10 17.43
N ILE A 142 7.91 13.70 16.28
CA ILE A 142 7.42 15.05 15.93
C ILE A 142 5.89 15.04 15.83
N ASN A 143 5.30 13.97 15.27
CA ASN A 143 3.84 13.82 15.17
C ASN A 143 3.16 13.80 16.55
N ASP A 144 3.78 13.17 17.55
CA ASP A 144 3.26 13.10 18.92
C ASP A 144 3.06 14.48 19.58
N ILE A 145 3.86 15.48 19.16
CA ILE A 145 3.88 16.81 19.80
C ILE A 145 3.13 17.89 19.01
N LYS A 146 2.59 17.60 17.82
CA LYS A 146 1.92 18.58 16.94
C LYS A 146 0.79 19.35 17.64
N ASN A 147 0.05 18.71 18.55
CA ASN A 147 -1.08 19.31 19.25
C ASN A 147 -0.77 19.62 20.73
N THR A 148 0.51 19.82 21.07
CA THR A 148 0.95 20.06 22.45
C THR A 148 1.41 21.49 22.67
N TYR A 149 1.32 21.97 23.91
CA TYR A 149 1.77 23.31 24.24
C TYR A 149 3.28 23.47 24.02
N GLY A 150 3.66 24.40 23.13
CA GLY A 150 5.05 24.63 22.73
C GLY A 150 5.65 23.57 21.78
N GLY A 151 4.84 22.59 21.35
CA GLY A 151 5.21 21.61 20.33
C GLY A 151 5.66 22.29 19.04
N ASP A 152 4.88 23.22 18.49
CA ASP A 152 5.22 23.95 17.26
C ASP A 152 6.57 24.66 17.31
N LEU A 153 6.96 25.20 18.47
CA LEU A 153 8.27 25.84 18.65
C LEU A 153 9.41 24.83 18.55
N ILE A 154 9.24 23.65 19.17
CA ILE A 154 10.21 22.55 19.10
C ILE A 154 10.28 22.00 17.66
N ILE A 155 9.13 21.76 17.03
CA ILE A 155 9.04 21.30 15.64
C ILE A 155 9.75 22.28 14.69
N SER A 156 9.48 23.58 14.83
CA SER A 156 10.14 24.62 14.04
C SER A 156 11.66 24.64 14.25
N ALA A 157 12.12 24.49 15.50
CA ALA A 157 13.54 24.43 15.82
C ALA A 157 14.23 23.18 15.22
N ILE A 158 13.56 22.02 15.24
CA ILE A 158 14.05 20.78 14.62
C ILE A 158 14.11 20.94 13.11
N ASN A 159 13.00 21.32 12.48
CA ASN A 159 12.89 21.53 11.03
C ASN A 159 13.95 22.49 10.50
N LYS A 160 14.14 23.65 11.15
CA LYS A 160 15.15 24.64 10.76
C LYS A 160 16.58 24.09 10.78
N LYS A 161 16.87 23.10 11.62
CA LYS A 161 18.21 22.48 11.73
C LYS A 161 18.35 21.23 10.87
N ALA A 162 17.33 20.38 10.81
CA ALA A 162 17.33 19.14 10.03
C ALA A 162 17.35 19.42 8.52
N TYR A 163 16.54 20.38 8.05
CA TYR A 163 16.39 20.68 6.63
C TYR A 163 17.62 21.33 6.00
N LYS A 164 18.53 21.90 6.79
CA LYS A 164 19.83 22.41 6.28
C LYS A 164 20.74 21.31 5.72
N PHE A 165 20.47 20.06 6.08
CA PHE A 165 21.29 18.91 5.69
C PHE A 165 20.56 17.99 4.70
N ILE A 166 19.34 18.37 4.28
CA ILE A 166 18.63 17.69 3.21
C ILE A 166 19.07 18.33 1.89
N SER A 167 19.54 17.50 0.97
CA SER A 167 19.89 17.87 -0.39
C SER A 167 19.28 16.83 -1.34
N GLY A 168 18.57 17.26 -2.37
CA GLY A 168 17.95 16.36 -3.33
C GLY A 168 16.90 17.05 -4.19
N ASP A 169 16.22 16.28 -5.04
CA ASP A 169 15.06 16.78 -5.75
C ASP A 169 13.86 16.95 -4.80
N LYS A 170 12.79 17.57 -5.31
CA LYS A 170 11.57 17.85 -4.54
C LYS A 170 10.93 16.58 -3.95
N ALA A 171 11.04 15.44 -4.62
CA ALA A 171 10.48 14.18 -4.15
C ALA A 171 11.29 13.62 -2.97
N MET A 172 12.61 13.67 -3.06
CA MET A 172 13.53 13.32 -1.99
C MET A 172 13.34 14.23 -0.78
N GLU A 173 13.20 15.55 -0.99
CA GLU A 173 12.90 16.49 0.09
C GLU A 173 11.58 16.16 0.79
N MET A 174 10.52 15.85 0.04
CA MET A 174 9.23 15.44 0.61
C MET A 174 9.34 14.14 1.39
N ALA A 175 10.02 13.14 0.83
CA ALA A 175 10.22 11.84 1.50
C ALA A 175 10.97 12.00 2.83
N VAL A 176 12.02 12.83 2.85
CA VAL A 176 12.77 13.08 4.09
C VAL A 176 11.94 13.88 5.09
N LYS A 177 11.19 14.90 4.65
CA LYS A 177 10.29 15.68 5.51
C LYS A 177 9.25 14.80 6.19
N GLU A 178 8.56 13.95 5.42
CA GLU A 178 7.56 13.05 5.98
C GLU A 178 8.20 12.00 6.89
N SER A 179 9.36 11.44 6.50
CA SER A 179 10.08 10.48 7.35
C SER A 179 10.48 11.06 8.71
N LEU A 180 10.88 12.33 8.77
CA LEU A 180 11.28 12.96 10.03
C LEU A 180 10.12 13.11 11.01
N ASN A 181 8.88 13.23 10.52
CA ASN A 181 7.71 13.39 11.38
C ASN A 181 7.47 12.18 12.29
N ASP A 182 7.83 10.98 11.82
CA ASP A 182 7.64 9.70 12.51
C ASP A 182 8.91 9.20 13.21
N GLN A 183 10.03 9.93 13.11
CA GLN A 183 11.26 9.53 13.79
C GLN A 183 11.30 9.98 15.26
N PRO A 184 11.76 9.10 16.16
CA PRO A 184 12.02 9.46 17.55
C PRO A 184 12.99 10.63 17.72
N PHE A 185 12.76 11.51 18.71
CA PHE A 185 13.65 12.66 18.98
C PHE A 185 15.11 12.28 19.14
N ARG A 186 15.42 11.12 19.72
CA ARG A 186 16.82 10.66 19.90
C ARG A 186 17.62 10.59 18.59
N LEU A 187 16.96 10.36 17.46
CA LEU A 187 17.60 10.28 16.14
C LEU A 187 17.93 11.65 15.56
N MET A 188 17.36 12.73 16.10
CA MET A 188 17.63 14.09 15.63
C MET A 188 19.09 14.49 15.79
N VAL A 189 19.85 13.85 16.68
CA VAL A 189 21.30 14.03 16.76
C VAL A 189 22.00 13.64 15.47
N MET A 190 21.60 12.51 14.88
CA MET A 190 22.20 12.01 13.65
C MET A 190 21.74 12.84 12.45
N VAL A 191 20.43 13.08 12.34
CA VAL A 191 19.82 13.86 11.24
C VAL A 191 20.42 15.25 11.14
N THR A 192 20.60 15.91 12.29
CA THR A 192 21.10 17.29 12.34
C THR A 192 22.63 17.37 12.41
N ARG A 193 23.33 16.24 12.23
CA ARG A 193 24.79 16.12 12.36
C ARG A 193 25.33 16.76 13.64
N GLY A 194 24.62 16.56 14.75
CA GLY A 194 24.97 17.09 16.08
C GLY A 194 24.50 18.52 16.36
N ALA A 195 23.91 19.24 15.39
CA ALA A 195 23.39 20.60 15.62
C ALA A 195 22.24 20.64 16.65
N ILE A 196 21.55 19.52 16.83
CA ILE A 196 20.73 19.21 18.01
C ILE A 196 21.41 18.04 18.71
N ASN A 197 21.86 18.23 19.95
CA ASN A 197 22.54 17.18 20.70
C ASN A 197 21.61 16.55 21.75
N ARG A 198 22.11 15.49 22.41
CA ARG A 198 21.35 14.71 23.41
C ARG A 198 20.79 15.57 24.54
N LYS A 199 21.51 16.61 25.00
CA LYS A 199 21.01 17.51 26.06
C LYS A 199 19.88 18.41 25.56
N SER A 200 19.96 18.91 24.32
CA SER A 200 18.85 19.67 23.73
C SER A 200 17.61 18.81 23.57
N ILE A 201 17.77 17.53 23.18
CA ILE A 201 16.67 16.57 23.10
C ILE A 201 16.05 16.33 24.48
N GLN A 202 16.87 16.10 25.51
CA GLN A 202 16.36 15.99 26.88
C GLN A 202 15.65 17.28 27.34
N GLY A 203 16.16 18.44 26.92
CA GLY A 203 15.53 19.72 27.20
C GLY A 203 14.16 19.87 26.53
N PHE A 204 13.97 19.34 25.31
CA PHE A 204 12.66 19.26 24.67
C PHE A 204 11.71 18.36 25.46
N VAL A 205 12.16 17.17 25.84
CA VAL A 205 11.37 16.21 26.63
C VAL A 205 10.95 16.81 27.97
N ASP A 206 11.88 17.41 28.70
CA ASP A 206 11.62 18.07 29.98
C ASP A 206 10.62 19.24 29.81
N PHE A 207 10.75 20.02 28.74
CA PHE A 207 9.82 21.11 28.43
C PHE A 207 8.40 20.60 28.14
N LEU A 208 8.26 19.57 27.30
CA LEU A 208 6.98 18.95 26.96
C LEU A 208 6.30 18.30 28.19
N ASN A 209 7.10 17.78 29.13
CA ASN A 209 6.64 17.25 30.41
C ASN A 209 6.48 18.34 31.50
N LYS A 210 6.23 19.60 31.11
CA LYS A 210 5.94 20.74 32.00
C LYS A 210 7.09 21.16 32.93
N HIS A 211 8.31 20.66 32.72
CA HIS A 211 9.51 21.14 33.40
C HIS A 211 10.18 22.28 32.60
N TYR A 212 9.42 23.34 32.32
CA TYR A 212 9.78 24.39 31.36
C TYR A 212 11.16 25.05 31.61
N ILE A 213 11.43 25.44 32.87
CA ILE A 213 12.70 26.10 33.24
C ILE A 213 13.88 25.16 33.01
N LYS A 214 13.78 23.92 33.48
CA LYS A 214 14.81 22.89 33.33
C LYS A 214 15.04 22.59 31.84
N GLY A 215 13.96 22.45 31.07
CA GLY A 215 14.02 22.21 29.63
C GLY A 215 14.72 23.34 28.87
N LEU A 216 14.31 24.59 29.10
CA LEU A 216 14.92 25.77 28.48
C LEU A 216 16.41 25.92 28.81
N LEU A 217 16.79 25.72 30.08
CA LEU A 217 18.20 25.77 30.48
C LEU A 217 19.04 24.72 29.76
N GLN A 218 18.54 23.49 29.60
CA GLN A 218 19.25 22.43 28.87
C GLN A 218 19.39 22.73 27.37
N ILE A 219 18.38 23.38 26.76
CA ILE A 219 18.42 23.78 25.36
C ILE A 219 19.44 24.91 25.15
N LEU A 220 19.47 25.91 26.03
CA LEU A 220 20.29 27.11 25.89
C LEU A 220 21.77 26.90 26.25
N ARG A 221 22.06 26.07 27.25
CA ARG A 221 23.41 25.86 27.80
C ARG A 221 24.37 25.14 26.84
N ASN A 222 23.89 24.72 25.67
CA ASN A 222 24.62 23.95 24.66
C ASN A 222 24.84 24.71 23.34
N ARG A 223 24.79 26.05 23.35
CA ARG A 223 25.18 26.92 22.21
C ARG A 223 26.68 27.28 22.16
N LYS A 224 27.56 26.53 22.85
CA LYS A 224 29.02 26.65 22.73
C LYS A 224 29.58 25.44 22.01
#